data_AF-A0ABD5ICL4-F1
#
_entry.id   AF-A0ABD5ICL4-F1
#
_cell.length_a   1.000
_cell.length_b   1.000
_cell.length_c   1.000
_cell.angle_alpha   90.00
_cell.angle_beta   90.00
_cell.angle_gamma   90.00
#
_symmetry.space_group_name_H-M   'P 1'
#
loop_
_entity.id
_entity.type
_entity.pdbx_description
1 polymer ?
#
loop_
_entity_poly.entity_id
_entity_poly.type
_entity_poly.pdbx_seq_one_letter_code
_entity_poly.pdbx_strand_id
1 'polypeptide(L)'
;MPTKHIDDSTAAELDELYVRCVTLTQQPVKEVEVLRLAIYKGIRNIADDDILSTMSVKDTVWQGLADTVWSEITAHWPAEGIDDQSFSQVAAEHSSTWRAHPAEKCQTNIRKALDNGRIQERTLDERLFEYVDITSDTTYNRYSKAEIAQKMDEYKDAVAPLNGKKLSEVKEENQRNFLMLQTLNKQGVGLQRDGAGDFTICLTEAPADE
;
A
#
# COMPACT_ATOMS: atom_id res chain seq x y z
N MET A 1 -23.34 14.20 -50.21
CA MET A 1 -22.30 14.12 -49.15
C MET A 1 -22.41 12.74 -48.53
N PRO A 2 -21.36 11.90 -48.52
CA PRO A 2 -21.39 10.71 -47.70
C PRO A 2 -21.11 11.15 -46.26
N THR A 3 -22.14 11.18 -45.43
CA THR A 3 -22.00 11.21 -43.98
C THR A 3 -21.22 9.95 -43.60
N LYS A 4 -19.98 10.12 -43.14
CA LYS A 4 -19.26 9.04 -42.46
C LYS A 4 -20.02 8.76 -41.17
N HIS A 5 -20.99 7.86 -41.26
CA HIS A 5 -21.60 7.24 -40.09
C HIS A 5 -20.46 6.47 -39.41
N ILE A 6 -20.20 6.79 -38.15
CA ILE A 6 -19.53 5.83 -37.27
C ILE A 6 -20.38 4.55 -37.38
N ASP A 7 -19.74 3.41 -37.61
CA ASP A 7 -20.43 2.12 -37.63
C ASP A 7 -21.29 2.02 -36.37
N ASP A 8 -22.57 1.63 -36.48
CA ASP A 8 -23.52 1.62 -35.36
C ASP A 8 -22.97 0.81 -34.17
N SER A 9 -22.14 -0.20 -34.48
CA SER A 9 -21.39 -0.98 -33.49
C SER A 9 -20.38 -0.16 -32.69
N THR A 10 -19.64 0.75 -33.34
CA THR A 10 -18.64 1.60 -32.70
C THR A 10 -19.29 2.72 -31.89
N ALA A 11 -20.45 3.21 -32.32
CA ALA A 11 -21.24 4.16 -31.55
C ALA A 11 -21.73 3.53 -30.24
N ALA A 12 -22.27 2.30 -30.30
CA ALA A 12 -22.70 1.57 -29.12
C ALA A 12 -21.54 1.29 -28.14
N GLU A 13 -20.37 0.87 -28.63
CA GLU A 13 -19.18 0.66 -27.78
C GLU A 13 -18.72 1.96 -27.08
N LEU A 14 -18.87 3.12 -27.73
CA LEU A 14 -18.55 4.41 -27.15
C LEU A 14 -19.55 4.82 -26.05
N ASP A 15 -20.83 4.56 -26.25
CA ASP A 15 -21.87 4.83 -25.24
C ASP A 15 -21.66 3.96 -23.99
N GLU A 16 -21.34 2.67 -24.17
CA GLU A 16 -20.98 1.77 -23.07
C GLU A 16 -19.75 2.27 -22.30
N LEU A 17 -18.73 2.73 -23.03
CA LEU A 17 -17.54 3.33 -22.42
C LEU A 17 -17.90 4.59 -21.64
N TYR A 18 -18.79 5.45 -22.16
CA TYR A 18 -19.24 6.65 -21.47
C TYR A 18 -19.94 6.31 -20.14
N VAL A 19 -20.87 5.34 -20.16
CA VAL A 19 -21.57 4.86 -18.94
C VAL A 19 -20.56 4.30 -17.93
N ARG A 20 -19.60 3.49 -18.38
CA ARG A 20 -18.52 2.97 -17.52
C ARG A 20 -17.70 4.10 -16.90
N CYS A 21 -17.33 5.12 -17.67
CA CYS A 21 -16.60 6.29 -17.18
C CYS A 21 -17.37 7.03 -16.08
N VAL A 22 -18.66 7.32 -16.30
CA VAL A 22 -19.50 8.00 -15.30
C VAL A 22 -19.67 7.15 -14.04
N THR A 23 -19.85 5.83 -14.21
CA THR A 23 -20.04 4.89 -13.09
C THR A 23 -18.78 4.78 -12.23
N LEU A 24 -17.62 4.62 -12.84
CA LEU A 24 -16.34 4.48 -12.13
C LEU A 24 -15.91 5.77 -11.45
N THR A 25 -16.05 6.92 -12.13
CA THR A 25 -15.65 8.22 -11.58
C THR A 25 -16.66 8.78 -10.57
N GLN A 26 -17.88 8.24 -10.57
CA GLN A 26 -19.05 8.70 -9.79
C GLN A 26 -19.34 10.19 -9.96
N GLN A 27 -19.07 10.75 -11.14
CA GLN A 27 -19.37 12.14 -11.47
C GLN A 27 -19.58 12.35 -12.98
N PRO A 28 -20.14 13.50 -13.40
CA PRO A 28 -20.32 13.80 -14.82
C PRO A 28 -18.98 13.88 -15.56
N VAL A 29 -18.91 13.18 -16.70
CA VAL A 29 -17.72 13.14 -17.57
C VAL A 29 -18.02 13.85 -18.89
N LYS A 30 -17.04 14.59 -19.42
CA LYS A 30 -17.16 15.23 -20.73
C LYS A 30 -16.95 14.20 -21.84
N GLU A 31 -17.85 14.13 -22.81
CA GLU A 31 -17.74 13.23 -23.96
C GLU A 31 -16.40 13.37 -24.71
N VAL A 32 -15.88 14.60 -24.82
CA VAL A 32 -14.59 14.87 -25.47
C VAL A 32 -13.42 14.17 -24.75
N GLU A 33 -13.48 14.00 -23.43
CA GLU A 33 -12.45 13.29 -22.66
C GLU A 33 -12.52 11.78 -22.92
N VAL A 34 -13.74 11.22 -22.96
CA VAL A 34 -13.98 9.81 -23.30
C VAL A 34 -13.50 9.51 -24.73
N LEU A 35 -13.84 10.38 -25.69
CA LEU A 35 -13.39 10.28 -27.07
C LEU A 35 -11.86 10.34 -27.19
N ARG A 36 -11.20 11.25 -26.46
CA ARG A 36 -9.73 11.34 -26.47
C ARG A 36 -9.09 10.05 -25.94
N LEU A 37 -9.63 9.49 -24.85
CA LEU A 37 -9.14 8.23 -24.29
C LEU A 37 -9.32 7.07 -25.28
N ALA A 38 -10.51 6.98 -25.91
CA ALA A 38 -10.83 6.02 -26.95
C ALA A 38 -9.90 6.12 -28.17
N ILE A 39 -9.59 7.32 -28.62
CA ILE A 39 -8.67 7.55 -29.76
C ILE A 39 -7.25 7.14 -29.38
N TYR A 40 -6.80 7.45 -28.16
CA TYR A 40 -5.43 7.20 -27.74
C TYR A 40 -5.14 5.71 -27.50
N LYS A 41 -6.06 4.99 -26.85
CA LYS A 41 -5.85 3.59 -26.44
C LYS A 41 -6.60 2.56 -27.31
N GLY A 42 -7.65 3.00 -27.99
CA GLY A 42 -8.65 2.14 -28.63
C GLY A 42 -9.73 1.72 -27.63
N ILE A 43 -11.01 1.84 -28.03
CA ILE A 43 -12.19 1.64 -27.15
C ILE A 43 -12.11 0.31 -26.37
N ARG A 44 -11.73 -0.78 -27.05
CA ARG A 44 -11.69 -2.14 -26.48
C ARG A 44 -10.51 -2.41 -25.53
N ASN A 45 -9.51 -1.53 -25.51
CA ASN A 45 -8.30 -1.73 -24.70
C ASN A 45 -8.29 -0.87 -23.42
N ILE A 46 -9.36 -0.10 -23.17
CA ILE A 46 -9.47 0.76 -22.00
C ILE A 46 -9.81 -0.09 -20.76
N ALA A 47 -8.90 -0.08 -19.79
CA ALA A 47 -9.08 -0.65 -18.46
C ALA A 47 -9.60 0.42 -17.49
N ASP A 48 -10.09 -0.02 -16.32
CA ASP A 48 -10.60 0.90 -15.29
C ASP A 48 -9.50 1.86 -14.80
N ASP A 49 -8.26 1.36 -14.68
CA ASP A 49 -7.09 2.16 -14.31
C ASP A 49 -6.83 3.33 -15.27
N ASP A 50 -7.11 3.17 -16.57
CA ASP A 50 -6.96 4.25 -17.55
C ASP A 50 -8.00 5.36 -17.35
N ILE A 51 -9.22 4.95 -17.03
CA ILE A 51 -10.34 5.87 -16.78
C ILE A 51 -10.03 6.68 -15.52
N LEU A 52 -9.67 6.00 -14.42
CA LEU A 52 -9.37 6.63 -13.14
C LEU A 52 -8.12 7.53 -13.21
N SER A 53 -7.12 7.15 -13.99
CA SER A 53 -5.90 7.96 -14.18
C SER A 53 -6.10 9.15 -15.13
N THR A 54 -6.97 9.04 -16.14
CA THR A 54 -7.13 10.11 -17.13
C THR A 54 -8.16 11.16 -16.71
N MET A 55 -9.22 10.73 -16.03
CA MET A 55 -10.37 11.59 -15.74
C MET A 55 -10.27 12.26 -14.37
N SER A 56 -11.18 13.20 -14.14
CA SER A 56 -11.50 13.62 -12.78
C SER A 56 -12.27 12.49 -12.12
N VAL A 57 -11.98 12.18 -10.85
CA VAL A 57 -12.67 11.15 -10.07
C VAL A 57 -13.14 11.77 -8.74
N LYS A 58 -14.34 11.40 -8.29
CA LYS A 58 -14.88 11.88 -7.01
C LYS A 58 -14.08 11.30 -5.83
N ASP A 59 -13.81 12.12 -4.82
CA ASP A 59 -12.99 11.72 -3.66
C ASP A 59 -13.50 10.45 -2.94
N THR A 60 -14.81 10.21 -2.91
CA THR A 60 -15.40 9.01 -2.30
C THR A 60 -14.99 7.71 -2.98
N VAL A 61 -14.65 7.75 -4.29
CA VAL A 61 -14.13 6.60 -5.02
C VAL A 61 -12.72 6.27 -4.53
N TRP A 62 -11.86 7.30 -4.40
CA TRP A 62 -10.51 7.12 -3.86
C TRP A 62 -10.53 6.62 -2.42
N GLN A 63 -11.44 7.13 -1.59
CA GLN A 63 -11.65 6.65 -0.23
C GLN A 63 -12.06 5.17 -0.20
N GLY A 64 -13.01 4.75 -1.04
CA GLY A 64 -13.43 3.34 -1.11
C GLY A 64 -12.31 2.40 -1.58
N LEU A 65 -11.52 2.83 -2.58
CA LEU A 65 -10.34 2.08 -3.03
C LEU A 65 -9.29 2.00 -1.92
N ALA A 66 -9.02 3.12 -1.24
CA ALA A 66 -8.11 3.19 -0.10
C ALA A 66 -8.54 2.25 1.04
N ASP A 67 -9.81 2.27 1.44
CA ASP A 67 -10.35 1.38 2.47
C ASP A 67 -10.20 -0.09 2.10
N THR A 68 -10.43 -0.42 0.82
CA THR A 68 -10.25 -1.79 0.30
C THR A 68 -8.79 -2.21 0.35
N VAL A 69 -7.88 -1.39 -0.19
CA VAL A 69 -6.43 -1.62 -0.15
C VAL A 69 -5.94 -1.80 1.28
N TRP A 70 -6.38 -0.93 2.20
CA TRP A 70 -6.02 -1.00 3.60
C TRP A 70 -6.50 -2.30 4.26
N SER A 71 -7.74 -2.71 3.99
CA SER A 71 -8.29 -3.98 4.50
C SER A 71 -7.54 -5.20 3.95
N GLU A 72 -7.15 -5.19 2.68
CA GLU A 72 -6.38 -6.28 2.07
C GLU A 72 -4.98 -6.38 2.67
N ILE A 73 -4.32 -5.24 2.88
CA ILE A 73 -2.99 -5.18 3.51
C ILE A 73 -3.08 -5.63 4.97
N THR A 74 -3.95 -5.02 5.78
CA THR A 74 -4.07 -5.32 7.21
C THR A 74 -4.59 -6.73 7.50
N ALA A 75 -5.12 -7.41 6.49
CA ALA A 75 -5.43 -8.84 6.57
C ALA A 75 -4.18 -9.73 6.56
N HIS A 76 -3.02 -9.22 6.12
CA HIS A 76 -1.78 -9.98 5.95
C HIS A 76 -0.57 -9.34 6.66
N TRP A 77 -0.66 -8.06 7.01
CA TRP A 77 0.41 -7.29 7.63
C TRP A 77 -0.10 -6.47 8.84
N PRO A 78 0.66 -6.37 9.95
CA PRO A 78 0.24 -5.54 11.08
C PRO A 78 0.14 -4.05 10.69
N ALA A 79 -0.97 -3.41 11.05
CA ALA A 79 -1.17 -1.98 10.76
C ALA A 79 -0.09 -1.08 11.37
N GLU A 80 0.43 -1.45 12.55
CA GLU A 80 1.51 -0.71 13.24
C GLU A 80 2.86 -0.77 12.52
N GLY A 81 3.04 -1.70 11.57
CA GLY A 81 4.25 -1.86 10.77
C GLY A 81 4.13 -1.30 9.35
N ILE A 82 3.08 -0.54 9.05
CA ILE A 82 2.88 0.11 7.75
C ILE A 82 3.29 1.58 7.89
N ASP A 83 4.43 1.90 7.31
CA ASP A 83 4.95 3.25 7.21
C ASP A 83 4.96 3.76 5.76
N ASP A 84 5.28 5.03 5.58
CA ASP A 84 5.27 5.71 4.29
C ASP A 84 6.21 5.04 3.24
N GLN A 85 7.31 4.45 3.69
CA GLN A 85 8.30 3.81 2.80
C GLN A 85 7.91 2.37 2.47
N SER A 86 7.43 1.61 3.45
CA SER A 86 7.03 0.20 3.32
C SER A 86 5.67 0.01 2.66
N PHE A 87 4.77 1.01 2.74
CA PHE A 87 3.40 0.90 2.24
C PHE A 87 3.33 0.36 0.81
N SER A 88 4.08 0.94 -0.12
CA SER A 88 4.01 0.55 -1.54
C SER A 88 4.49 -0.89 -1.76
N GLN A 89 5.49 -1.34 -1.00
CA GLN A 89 6.00 -2.71 -1.07
C GLN A 89 4.94 -3.69 -0.53
N VAL A 90 4.40 -3.42 0.67
CA VAL A 90 3.41 -4.29 1.31
C VAL A 90 2.11 -4.32 0.49
N ALA A 91 1.69 -3.18 -0.07
CA ALA A 91 0.53 -3.09 -0.95
C ALA A 91 0.71 -3.91 -2.23
N ALA A 92 1.90 -3.88 -2.85
CA ALA A 92 2.20 -4.67 -4.03
C ALA A 92 2.18 -6.18 -3.75
N GLU A 93 2.61 -6.60 -2.56
CA GLU A 93 2.63 -8.02 -2.16
C GLU A 93 1.22 -8.52 -1.77
N HIS A 94 0.43 -7.72 -1.06
CA HIS A 94 -0.78 -8.20 -0.37
C HIS A 94 -2.11 -7.63 -0.89
N SER A 95 -2.12 -6.56 -1.69
CA SER A 95 -3.36 -5.97 -2.21
C SER A 95 -3.59 -6.30 -3.69
N SER A 96 -4.73 -6.94 -3.99
CA SER A 96 -5.22 -7.12 -5.36
C SER A 96 -5.67 -5.80 -5.96
N THR A 97 -6.37 -4.97 -5.19
CA THR A 97 -6.85 -3.66 -5.66
C THR A 97 -5.71 -2.75 -6.05
N TRP A 98 -4.64 -2.70 -5.24
CA TRP A 98 -3.44 -1.92 -5.56
C TRP A 98 -2.81 -2.35 -6.89
N ARG A 99 -2.69 -3.67 -7.11
CA ARG A 99 -2.14 -4.23 -8.35
C ARG A 99 -3.04 -4.02 -9.58
N ALA A 100 -4.34 -3.91 -9.38
CA ALA A 100 -5.29 -3.61 -10.45
C ALA A 100 -5.19 -2.16 -10.95
N HIS A 101 -4.56 -1.27 -10.18
CA HIS A 101 -4.41 0.15 -10.48
C HIS A 101 -2.94 0.61 -10.51
N PRO A 102 -2.15 0.16 -11.50
CA PRO A 102 -0.72 0.45 -11.57
C PRO A 102 -0.39 1.90 -11.96
N ALA A 103 -1.33 2.69 -12.49
CA ALA A 103 -1.05 4.07 -12.86
C ALA A 103 -0.61 4.91 -11.64
N GLU A 104 0.47 5.67 -11.80
CA GLU A 104 1.04 6.54 -10.76
C GLU A 104 0.00 7.47 -10.14
N LYS A 105 -0.87 8.05 -10.97
CA LYS A 105 -1.94 8.95 -10.50
C LYS A 105 -2.95 8.21 -9.61
N CYS A 106 -3.30 6.96 -9.93
CA CYS A 106 -4.19 6.14 -9.11
C CYS A 106 -3.54 5.83 -7.76
N GLN A 107 -2.30 5.33 -7.78
CA GLN A 107 -1.53 5.02 -6.57
C GLN A 107 -1.35 6.25 -5.67
N THR A 108 -1.05 7.41 -6.26
CA THR A 108 -0.93 8.69 -5.52
C THR A 108 -2.24 9.10 -4.85
N ASN A 109 -3.37 9.01 -5.56
CA ASN A 109 -4.67 9.37 -4.98
C ASN A 109 -5.14 8.38 -3.92
N ILE A 110 -4.88 7.08 -4.10
CA ILE A 110 -5.15 6.05 -3.09
C ILE A 110 -4.32 6.34 -1.83
N ARG A 111 -3.02 6.60 -1.96
CA ARG A 111 -2.14 6.93 -0.83
C ARG A 111 -2.60 8.20 -0.12
N LYS A 112 -2.92 9.26 -0.88
CA LYS A 112 -3.44 10.51 -0.31
C LYS A 112 -4.77 10.31 0.42
N ALA A 113 -5.64 9.42 -0.05
CA ALA A 113 -6.88 9.09 0.65
C ALA A 113 -6.65 8.31 1.96
N LEU A 114 -5.51 7.59 2.07
CA LEU A 114 -5.07 6.93 3.30
C LEU A 114 -4.37 7.86 4.30
N ASP A 115 -3.95 9.05 3.85
CA ASP A 115 -3.18 10.05 4.61
C ASP A 115 -4.03 10.81 5.68
N ASN A 116 -4.98 10.10 6.29
CA ASN A 116 -5.78 10.55 7.43
C ASN A 116 -5.23 9.94 8.75
N GLY A 117 -3.90 9.80 8.86
CA GLY A 117 -3.22 9.24 10.02
C GLY A 117 -3.22 7.71 10.11
N ARG A 118 -3.55 7.00 9.03
CA ARG A 118 -3.47 5.52 9.00
C ARG A 118 -2.06 5.02 8.74
N ILE A 119 -1.32 5.69 7.86
CA ILE A 119 0.07 5.38 7.53
C ILE A 119 0.98 6.10 8.54
N GLN A 120 1.95 5.39 9.10
CA GLN A 120 2.94 5.99 10.00
C GLN A 120 3.94 6.80 9.17
N GLU A 121 4.16 8.07 9.55
CA GLU A 121 5.18 8.90 8.91
C GLU A 121 6.59 8.40 9.19
N ARG A 122 6.81 7.90 10.41
CA ARG A 122 8.11 7.41 10.86
C ARG A 122 8.33 5.97 10.47
N THR A 123 9.49 5.68 9.90
CA THR A 123 9.86 4.31 9.53
C THR A 123 10.08 3.44 10.77
N LEU A 124 10.02 2.12 10.59
CA LEU A 124 10.36 1.17 11.65
C LEU A 124 11.76 1.40 12.24
N ASP A 125 12.75 1.70 11.39
CA ASP A 125 14.12 2.03 11.82
C ASP A 125 14.19 3.31 12.65
N GLU A 126 13.52 4.38 12.20
CA GLU A 126 13.46 5.64 12.95
C GLU A 126 12.80 5.42 14.31
N ARG A 127 11.73 4.63 14.38
CA ARG A 127 11.04 4.33 15.64
C ARG A 127 11.93 3.58 16.62
N LEU A 128 12.83 2.72 16.13
CA LEU A 128 13.80 1.98 16.94
C LEU A 128 14.94 2.86 17.46
N PHE A 129 15.50 3.73 16.60
CA PHE A 129 16.80 4.36 16.87
C PHE A 129 16.78 5.88 16.96
N GLU A 130 15.67 6.53 16.63
CA GLU A 130 15.61 7.98 16.53
C GLU A 130 14.58 8.61 17.48
N TYR A 131 14.82 9.86 17.84
CA TYR A 131 13.87 10.69 18.57
C TYR A 131 13.75 12.06 17.90
N VAL A 132 12.56 12.65 18.00
CA VAL A 132 12.30 14.01 17.53
C VAL A 132 12.51 14.95 18.70
N ASP A 133 13.37 15.94 18.52
CA ASP A 133 13.46 17.06 19.44
C ASP A 133 12.34 18.06 19.13
N ILE A 134 11.35 18.11 20.03
CA ILE A 134 10.15 18.94 19.91
C ILE A 134 10.50 20.44 19.82
N THR A 135 11.68 20.85 20.29
CA THR A 135 12.09 22.26 20.28
C THR A 135 12.71 22.70 18.96
N SER A 136 13.33 21.79 18.22
CA SER A 136 14.03 22.06 16.97
C SER A 136 13.39 21.42 15.74
N ASP A 137 12.31 20.63 15.93
CA ASP A 137 11.65 19.83 14.89
C ASP A 137 12.65 19.00 14.07
N THR A 138 13.75 18.61 14.72
CA THR A 138 14.88 17.91 14.12
C THR A 138 14.96 16.52 14.71
N THR A 139 15.20 15.54 13.84
CA THR A 139 15.35 14.14 14.24
C THR A 139 16.81 13.82 14.55
N TYR A 140 17.03 13.17 15.69
CA TYR A 140 18.36 12.78 16.16
C TYR A 140 18.43 11.28 16.43
N ASN A 141 19.58 10.69 16.13
CA ASN A 141 19.91 9.34 16.56
C ASN A 141 20.02 9.29 18.09
N ARG A 142 19.30 8.36 18.71
CA ARG A 142 19.36 8.08 20.15
C ARG A 142 20.71 7.47 20.56
N TYR A 143 21.37 6.83 19.61
CA TYR A 143 22.53 5.98 19.85
C TYR A 143 23.62 6.24 18.82
N SER A 144 24.87 6.01 19.20
CA SER A 144 25.98 5.93 18.27
C SER A 144 25.86 4.69 17.37
N LYS A 145 26.56 4.68 16.22
CA LYS A 145 26.54 3.53 15.30
C LYS A 145 26.94 2.21 15.96
N ALA A 146 27.89 2.24 16.89
CA ALA A 146 28.34 1.05 17.61
C ALA A 146 27.25 0.51 18.55
N GLU A 147 26.54 1.41 19.24
CA GLU A 147 25.42 1.05 20.13
C GLU A 147 24.21 0.54 19.34
N ILE A 148 23.94 1.10 18.15
CA ILE A 148 22.89 0.57 17.25
C ILE A 148 23.20 -0.88 16.86
N ALA A 149 24.45 -1.16 16.48
CA ALA A 149 24.86 -2.53 16.14
C ALA A 149 24.69 -3.48 17.33
N GLN A 150 25.14 -3.07 18.52
CA GLN A 150 24.95 -3.85 19.74
C GLN A 150 23.46 -4.10 20.04
N LYS A 151 22.61 -3.07 19.91
CA LYS A 151 21.16 -3.18 20.13
C LYS A 151 20.50 -4.12 19.13
N MET A 152 20.92 -4.07 17.86
CA MET A 152 20.45 -5.01 16.85
C MET A 152 20.79 -6.46 17.21
N ASP A 153 22.00 -6.71 17.71
CA ASP A 153 22.40 -8.05 18.16
C ASP A 153 21.60 -8.49 19.40
N GLU A 154 21.40 -7.60 20.38
CA GLU A 154 20.53 -7.85 21.54
C GLU A 154 19.09 -8.21 21.11
N TYR A 155 18.54 -7.50 20.13
CA TYR A 155 17.20 -7.80 19.62
C TYR A 155 17.16 -9.15 18.90
N LYS A 156 18.17 -9.48 18.07
CA LYS A 156 18.26 -10.79 17.40
C LYS A 156 18.31 -11.95 18.40
N ASP A 157 19.11 -11.83 19.45
CA ASP A 157 19.20 -12.87 20.50
C ASP A 157 17.87 -13.04 21.24
N ALA A 158 17.10 -11.96 21.38
CA ALA A 158 15.78 -11.96 21.99
C ALA A 158 14.65 -12.49 21.09
N VAL A 159 14.88 -12.73 19.79
CA VAL A 159 13.85 -13.23 18.86
C VAL A 159 13.51 -14.70 19.09
N ALA A 160 14.50 -15.55 19.38
CA ALA A 160 14.31 -17.00 19.59
C ALA A 160 13.16 -17.37 20.56
N PRO A 161 13.06 -16.78 21.77
CA PRO A 161 11.98 -17.09 22.72
C PRO A 161 10.62 -16.49 22.33
N LEU A 162 10.53 -15.72 21.25
CA LEU A 162 9.28 -15.14 20.74
C LEU A 162 8.62 -16.00 19.66
N ASN A 163 9.30 -17.04 19.18
CA ASN A 163 8.72 -17.98 18.21
C ASN A 163 7.43 -18.62 18.73
N GLY A 164 6.38 -18.62 17.91
CA GLY A 164 5.07 -19.15 18.24
C GLY A 164 4.22 -18.26 19.17
N LYS A 165 4.75 -17.13 19.65
CA LYS A 165 3.97 -16.15 20.43
C LYS A 165 3.22 -15.20 19.51
N LYS A 166 2.17 -14.58 20.05
CA LYS A 166 1.46 -13.52 19.34
C LYS A 166 2.24 -12.22 19.39
N LEU A 167 2.15 -11.42 18.32
CA LEU A 167 2.76 -10.10 18.23
C LEU A 167 2.19 -9.17 19.32
N SER A 168 0.90 -9.25 19.62
CA SER A 168 0.28 -8.47 20.70
C SER A 168 0.78 -8.84 22.11
N GLU A 169 1.29 -10.06 22.31
CA GLU A 169 1.85 -10.50 23.60
C GLU A 169 3.24 -9.90 23.87
N VAL A 170 3.91 -9.37 22.83
CA VAL A 170 5.19 -8.68 22.95
C VAL A 170 4.95 -7.29 23.52
N LYS A 171 5.29 -7.13 24.80
CA LYS A 171 5.05 -5.91 25.58
C LYS A 171 5.94 -4.74 25.15
N GLU A 172 7.16 -5.02 24.75
CA GLU A 172 8.11 -3.99 24.35
C GLU A 172 7.87 -3.55 22.91
N GLU A 173 7.56 -2.27 22.72
CA GLU A 173 7.31 -1.69 21.39
C GLU A 173 8.52 -1.84 20.47
N ASN A 174 9.74 -1.65 20.99
CA ASN A 174 10.96 -1.81 20.20
C ASN A 174 11.13 -3.26 19.70
N GLN A 175 10.78 -4.26 20.51
CA GLN A 175 10.84 -5.65 20.07
C GLN A 175 9.82 -5.93 18.97
N ARG A 176 8.60 -5.38 19.05
CA ARG A 176 7.60 -5.48 17.98
C ARG A 176 8.08 -4.82 16.69
N ASN A 177 8.59 -3.59 16.79
CA ASN A 177 9.12 -2.86 15.63
C ASN A 177 10.27 -3.62 14.97
N PHE A 178 11.16 -4.22 15.76
CA PHE A 178 12.24 -5.05 15.26
C PHE A 178 11.74 -6.30 14.52
N LEU A 179 10.76 -7.02 15.08
CA LEU A 179 10.17 -8.20 14.44
C LEU A 179 9.49 -7.86 13.10
N MET A 180 8.77 -6.74 13.05
CA MET A 180 8.16 -6.24 11.81
C MET A 180 9.22 -5.88 10.77
N LEU A 181 10.31 -5.22 11.19
CA LEU A 181 11.42 -4.86 10.32
C LEU A 181 12.13 -6.10 9.75
N GLN A 182 12.40 -7.12 10.58
CA GLN A 182 12.97 -8.39 10.13
C GLN A 182 12.06 -9.08 9.11
N THR A 183 10.75 -9.08 9.36
CA THR A 183 9.77 -9.66 8.45
C THR A 183 9.73 -8.90 7.11
N LEU A 184 9.75 -7.57 7.15
CA LEU A 184 9.70 -6.71 5.96
C LEU A 184 10.92 -6.93 5.06
N ASN A 185 12.08 -7.09 5.71
CA ASN A 185 13.36 -7.35 5.06
C ASN A 185 13.58 -8.84 4.72
N LYS A 186 12.59 -9.71 5.01
CA LYS A 186 12.66 -11.17 4.77
C LYS A 186 13.86 -11.82 5.48
N GLN A 187 14.18 -11.34 6.68
CA GLN A 187 15.31 -11.78 7.49
C GLN A 187 14.83 -12.67 8.65
N GLY A 188 14.71 -13.97 8.41
CA GLY A 188 14.55 -15.00 9.46
C GLY A 188 13.31 -14.92 10.36
N VAL A 189 12.41 -13.97 10.12
CA VAL A 189 11.15 -13.79 10.83
C VAL A 189 10.01 -13.69 9.81
N GLY A 190 8.93 -14.42 10.09
CA GLY A 190 7.66 -14.40 9.39
C GLY A 190 6.53 -14.05 10.36
N LEU A 191 5.48 -13.42 9.84
CA LEU A 191 4.25 -13.14 10.58
C LEU A 191 3.09 -13.90 9.95
N GLN A 192 2.47 -14.79 10.72
CA GLN A 192 1.32 -15.58 10.26
C GLN A 192 0.06 -15.18 11.02
N ARG A 193 -1.01 -14.88 10.31
CA ARG A 193 -2.27 -14.48 10.94
C ARG A 193 -2.91 -15.61 11.75
N ASP A 194 -3.39 -15.28 12.95
CA ASP A 194 -3.98 -16.22 13.91
C ASP A 194 -5.50 -16.42 13.75
N GLY A 195 -6.12 -15.68 12.83
CA GLY A 195 -7.57 -15.71 12.57
C GLY A 195 -8.43 -14.87 13.52
N ALA A 196 -7.87 -14.39 14.65
CA ALA A 196 -8.52 -13.51 15.61
C ALA A 196 -8.19 -12.01 15.39
N GLY A 197 -7.39 -11.71 14.35
CA GLY A 197 -6.96 -10.35 14.03
C GLY A 197 -5.56 -10.02 14.56
N ASP A 198 -4.81 -11.03 15.02
CA ASP A 198 -3.45 -10.90 15.49
C ASP A 198 -2.48 -11.73 14.62
N PHE A 199 -1.19 -11.60 14.88
CA PHE A 199 -0.12 -12.24 14.14
C PHE A 199 0.72 -13.11 15.06
N THR A 200 0.94 -14.36 14.67
CA THR A 200 1.88 -15.27 15.33
C THR A 200 3.25 -15.10 14.70
N ILE A 201 4.27 -14.99 15.53
CA ILE A 201 5.66 -14.87 15.12
C ILE A 201 6.17 -16.26 14.74
N CYS A 202 6.71 -16.40 13.54
CA CYS A 202 7.28 -17.64 13.05
C CYS A 202 8.73 -17.39 12.64
N LEU A 203 9.69 -18.13 13.20
CA LEU A 203 11.07 -18.03 12.73
C LEU A 203 11.21 -18.82 11.43
N THR A 204 11.61 -18.14 10.38
CA THR A 204 12.02 -18.76 9.12
C THR A 204 13.50 -19.05 9.24
N GLU A 205 13.92 -20.28 8.95
CA GLU A 205 15.34 -20.51 8.69
C GLU A 205 15.72 -19.61 7.51
N ALA A 206 16.78 -18.81 7.68
CA ALA A 206 17.36 -18.08 6.57
C ALA A 206 17.56 -19.08 5.42
N PRO A 207 17.24 -18.73 4.15
CA PRO A 207 17.58 -19.62 3.06
C PRO A 207 19.07 -19.92 3.19
N ALA A 208 19.40 -21.20 3.36
CA ALA A 208 20.77 -21.65 3.22
C ALA A 208 21.19 -21.17 1.83
N ASP A 209 22.16 -20.26 1.77
CA ASP A 209 22.82 -19.88 0.52
C ASP A 209 23.29 -21.19 -0.16
N GLU A 210 22.57 -21.62 -1.21
CA GLU A 210 23.04 -22.60 -2.20
C GLU A 210 23.60 -21.87 -3.42
#